data_AF-A0A535RXR8-F1
#
_entry.id   AF-A0A535RXR8-F1
#
_cell.length_a   1.000
_cell.length_b   1.000
_cell.length_c   1.000
_cell.angle_alpha   90.00
_cell.angle_beta   90.00
_cell.angle_gamma   90.00
#
_symmetry.space_group_name_H-M   'P 1'
#
loop_
_entity.id
_entity.type
_entity.pdbx_description
1 polymer ?
#
loop_
_entity_poly.entity_id
_entity_poly.type
_entity_poly.pdbx_seq_one_letter_code
_entity_poly.pdbx_strand_id
1 'polypeptide(L)'
;MPRRRAERGVMDEVVGTFAELPAKVGLVTAGLLLILANGLPRLLGTPGTLAASMSVAASYVAWFLALLVLLGVVIGVIRGWLDRRRFDSFDIDQLTWTEFESYLAEYYRRCGASVTRRGGGAPDGGVDLVLDDASGRRIVQAKHWKERRVGVVAVR
;
A
#
# COMPACT_ATOMS: atom_id res chain seq x y z
N MET A 1 -7.35 -3.54 31.46
CA MET A 1 -8.32 -3.99 30.45
C MET A 1 -7.57 -4.32 29.17
N PRO A 2 -7.54 -5.57 28.69
CA PRO A 2 -6.87 -5.91 27.44
C PRO A 2 -7.75 -5.45 26.27
N ARG A 3 -7.25 -4.49 25.48
CA ARG A 3 -7.94 -4.02 24.27
C ARG A 3 -7.96 -5.16 23.24
N ARG A 4 -9.16 -5.61 22.87
CA ARG A 4 -9.42 -6.58 21.80
C ARG A 4 -8.70 -6.13 20.53
N ARG A 5 -7.88 -7.03 19.98
CA ARG A 5 -7.33 -6.95 18.62
C ARG A 5 -8.52 -6.79 17.66
N ALA A 6 -8.63 -5.64 17.00
CA ALA A 6 -9.61 -5.46 15.93
C ALA A 6 -9.32 -6.48 14.84
N GLU A 7 -10.20 -7.45 14.69
CA GLU A 7 -10.16 -8.42 13.59
C GLU A 7 -10.27 -7.64 12.30
N ARG A 8 -9.21 -7.64 11.48
CA ARG A 8 -9.22 -7.01 10.16
C ARG A 8 -10.35 -7.66 9.38
N GLY A 9 -11.27 -6.86 8.84
CA GLY A 9 -12.38 -7.40 8.07
C GLY A 9 -11.83 -8.18 6.87
N VAL A 10 -12.53 -9.25 6.46
CA VAL A 10 -12.18 -10.01 5.24
C VAL A 10 -12.01 -9.07 4.04
N MET A 11 -12.79 -7.98 3.99
CA MET A 11 -12.62 -6.94 2.97
C MET A 11 -11.30 -6.17 3.09
N ASP A 12 -10.80 -5.87 4.29
CA ASP A 12 -9.50 -5.22 4.48
C ASP A 12 -8.34 -6.17 4.13
N GLU A 13 -8.52 -7.47 4.32
CA GLU A 13 -7.52 -8.50 3.97
C GLU A 13 -7.49 -8.74 2.46
N VAL A 14 -8.65 -8.83 1.81
CA VAL A 14 -8.76 -8.89 0.35
C VAL A 14 -8.20 -7.61 -0.27
N VAL A 15 -8.61 -6.43 0.22
CA VAL A 15 -8.10 -5.14 -0.27
C VAL A 15 -6.61 -4.99 0.02
N GLY A 16 -6.10 -5.45 1.16
CA GLY A 16 -4.68 -5.45 1.49
C GLY A 16 -3.86 -6.34 0.55
N THR A 17 -4.37 -7.53 0.24
CA THR A 17 -3.76 -8.44 -0.74
C THR A 17 -3.74 -7.83 -2.14
N PHE A 18 -4.80 -7.12 -2.54
CA PHE A 18 -4.85 -6.38 -3.82
C PHE A 18 -4.00 -5.09 -3.82
N ALA A 19 -3.78 -4.46 -2.66
CA ALA A 19 -2.98 -3.24 -2.52
C ALA A 19 -1.47 -3.52 -2.53
N GLU A 20 -1.05 -4.70 -2.06
CA GLU A 20 0.35 -5.14 -2.10
C GLU A 20 0.75 -5.76 -3.45
N LEU A 21 -0.22 -6.09 -4.31
CA LEU A 21 0.07 -6.59 -5.65
C LEU A 21 0.75 -5.48 -6.49
N PRO A 22 1.97 -5.72 -7.00
CA PRO A 22 2.67 -4.76 -7.82
C PRO A 22 1.77 -4.37 -9.01
N ALA A 23 1.71 -3.08 -9.36
CA ALA A 23 0.95 -2.58 -10.51
C ALA A 23 1.21 -3.39 -11.81
N LYS A 24 2.41 -4.00 -11.92
CA LYS A 24 2.80 -4.94 -12.97
C LYS A 24 1.89 -6.17 -13.05
N VAL A 25 1.51 -6.77 -11.93
CA VAL A 25 0.63 -7.95 -11.90
C VAL A 25 -0.76 -7.58 -12.41
N GLY A 26 -1.32 -6.46 -11.96
CA GLY A 26 -2.60 -5.97 -12.47
C GLY A 26 -2.57 -5.69 -13.97
N LEU A 27 -1.48 -5.09 -14.47
CA LEU A 27 -1.29 -4.85 -15.91
C LEU A 27 -1.20 -6.17 -16.71
N VAL A 28 -0.48 -7.17 -16.19
CA VAL A 28 -0.37 -8.50 -16.81
C VAL A 28 -1.73 -9.19 -16.83
N THR A 29 -2.46 -9.19 -15.73
CA THR A 29 -3.80 -9.79 -15.64
C THR A 29 -4.77 -9.13 -16.62
N ALA A 30 -4.79 -7.79 -16.68
CA ALA A 30 -5.60 -7.07 -17.65
C ALA A 30 -5.20 -7.40 -19.09
N GLY A 31 -3.90 -7.47 -19.39
CA GLY A 31 -3.39 -7.87 -20.70
C GLY A 31 -3.83 -9.28 -21.11
N LEU A 32 -3.75 -10.24 -20.19
CA LEU A 32 -4.21 -11.61 -20.42
C LEU A 32 -5.71 -11.68 -20.70
N LEU A 33 -6.52 -10.94 -19.93
CA LEU A 33 -7.97 -10.84 -20.15
C LEU A 33 -8.30 -10.26 -21.53
N LEU A 34 -7.58 -9.23 -21.97
CA LEU A 34 -7.77 -8.64 -23.30
C LEU A 34 -7.35 -9.60 -24.43
N ILE A 35 -6.25 -10.32 -24.25
CA ILE A 35 -5.81 -11.34 -25.21
C ILE A 35 -6.87 -12.44 -25.31
N LEU A 36 -7.40 -12.93 -24.19
CA LEU A 36 -8.47 -13.92 -24.18
C LEU A 36 -9.75 -13.39 -24.82
N ALA A 37 -10.17 -12.17 -24.48
CA ALA A 37 -11.37 -11.53 -25.03
C ALA A 37 -11.32 -11.40 -26.56
N ASN A 38 -10.14 -11.24 -27.13
CA ASN A 38 -9.97 -11.09 -28.58
C ASN A 38 -9.56 -12.40 -29.27
N GLY A 39 -8.93 -13.33 -28.56
CA GLY A 39 -8.45 -14.61 -29.08
C GLY A 39 -9.52 -15.69 -29.08
N LEU A 40 -10.34 -15.76 -28.02
CA LEU A 40 -11.30 -16.84 -27.82
C LEU A 40 -12.36 -16.92 -28.95
N PRO A 41 -12.95 -15.80 -29.42
CA PRO A 41 -13.87 -15.84 -30.56
C PRO A 41 -13.21 -16.22 -31.87
N ARG A 42 -11.91 -15.96 -32.04
CA ARG A 42 -11.19 -16.31 -33.27
C ARG A 42 -10.86 -17.80 -33.36
N LEU A 43 -10.70 -18.45 -32.21
CA LEU A 43 -10.39 -19.87 -32.11
C LEU A 43 -11.65 -20.75 -32.12
N LEU A 44 -12.73 -20.29 -31.50
CA LEU A 44 -13.98 -21.04 -31.34
C LEU A 44 -15.13 -20.54 -32.22
N GLY A 45 -14.91 -19.47 -33.01
CA GLY A 45 -15.93 -18.75 -33.76
C GLY A 45 -16.33 -19.39 -35.08
N THR A 46 -16.76 -20.65 -35.04
CA THR A 46 -17.42 -21.27 -36.19
C THR A 46 -18.83 -20.69 -36.33
N PRO A 47 -19.14 -19.92 -37.41
CA PRO A 47 -20.41 -19.21 -37.52
C PRO A 47 -21.62 -20.14 -37.42
N GLY A 48 -22.66 -19.72 -36.70
CA GLY A 48 -23.91 -20.49 -36.55
C GLY A 48 -23.90 -21.53 -35.42
N THR A 49 -22.80 -21.67 -34.66
CA THR A 49 -22.72 -22.59 -33.52
C THR A 49 -23.02 -21.90 -32.19
N LEU A 50 -23.54 -22.66 -31.21
CA LEU A 50 -23.72 -22.18 -29.84
C LEU A 50 -22.38 -21.73 -29.21
N ALA A 51 -21.29 -22.44 -29.53
CA ALA A 51 -19.94 -22.11 -29.06
C ALA A 51 -19.47 -20.72 -29.50
N ALA A 52 -19.75 -20.32 -30.75
CA ALA A 52 -19.44 -18.98 -31.24
C ALA A 52 -20.17 -17.90 -30.44
N SER A 53 -21.48 -18.06 -30.21
CA SER A 53 -22.28 -17.12 -29.42
C SER A 53 -21.79 -17.00 -27.97
N MET A 54 -21.43 -18.12 -27.34
CA MET A 54 -20.88 -18.14 -25.98
C MET A 54 -19.50 -17.47 -25.91
N SER A 55 -18.64 -17.66 -26.92
CA SER A 55 -17.32 -17.02 -26.97
C SER A 55 -17.41 -15.49 -27.07
N VAL A 56 -18.39 -14.96 -27.81
CA VAL A 56 -18.66 -13.52 -27.90
C VAL A 56 -19.14 -12.98 -26.54
N ALA A 57 -20.07 -13.66 -25.88
CA ALA A 57 -20.53 -13.25 -24.55
C ALA A 57 -19.39 -13.26 -23.52
N ALA A 58 -18.56 -14.31 -23.50
CA ALA A 58 -17.39 -14.40 -22.65
C ALA A 58 -16.39 -13.27 -22.90
N SER A 59 -16.27 -12.81 -24.15
CA SER A 59 -15.38 -11.71 -24.52
C SER A 59 -15.82 -10.38 -23.94
N TYR A 60 -17.13 -10.08 -23.94
CA TYR A 60 -17.65 -8.88 -23.28
C TYR A 60 -17.40 -8.89 -21.77
N VAL A 61 -17.58 -10.04 -21.12
CA VAL A 61 -17.28 -10.20 -19.69
C VAL A 61 -15.78 -9.98 -19.43
N ALA A 62 -14.91 -10.58 -20.24
CA ALA A 62 -13.46 -10.41 -20.12
C ALA A 62 -13.02 -8.95 -20.33
N TRP A 63 -13.61 -8.22 -21.28
CA TRP A 63 -13.38 -6.78 -21.46
C TRP A 63 -13.80 -5.96 -20.24
N PHE A 64 -14.98 -6.26 -19.68
CA PHE A 64 -15.47 -5.58 -18.49
C PHE A 64 -14.54 -5.83 -17.28
N LEU A 65 -14.13 -7.07 -17.05
CA LEU A 65 -13.19 -7.41 -15.99
C LEU A 65 -11.82 -6.76 -16.21
N ALA A 66 -11.30 -6.73 -17.44
CA ALA A 66 -10.05 -6.06 -17.77
C ALA A 66 -10.11 -4.56 -17.47
N LEU A 67 -11.25 -3.90 -17.76
CA LEU A 67 -11.47 -2.50 -17.44
C LEU A 67 -11.44 -2.26 -15.93
N LEU A 68 -12.11 -3.10 -15.14
CA LEU A 68 -12.10 -2.98 -13.67
C LEU A 68 -10.69 -3.13 -13.09
N VAL A 69 -9.92 -4.11 -13.58
CA VAL A 69 -8.53 -4.31 -13.16
C VAL A 69 -7.68 -3.10 -13.52
N LEU A 70 -7.79 -2.58 -14.75
CA LEU A 70 -7.05 -1.39 -15.17
C LEU A 70 -7.40 -0.17 -14.32
N LEU A 71 -8.68 0.04 -14.02
CA LEU A 71 -9.13 1.13 -13.17
C LEU A 71 -8.54 1.01 -11.76
N GLY A 72 -8.52 -0.21 -11.19
CA GLY A 72 -7.85 -0.49 -9.92
C GLY A 72 -6.35 -0.18 -9.95
N VAL A 73 -5.64 -0.58 -11.01
CA VAL A 73 -4.22 -0.27 -11.20
C VAL A 73 -3.98 1.23 -11.29
N VAL A 74 -4.78 1.96 -12.08
CA VAL A 74 -4.67 3.42 -12.22
C VAL A 74 -4.89 4.10 -10.88
N ILE A 75 -5.93 3.73 -10.14
CA ILE A 75 -6.20 4.27 -8.80
C ILE A 75 -5.06 3.97 -7.84
N GLY A 76 -4.52 2.74 -7.86
CA GLY A 76 -3.37 2.34 -7.03
C GLY A 76 -2.10 3.13 -7.34
N VAL A 77 -1.79 3.32 -8.63
CA VAL A 77 -0.65 4.15 -9.07
C VAL A 77 -0.84 5.61 -8.68
N ILE A 78 -2.04 6.18 -8.88
CA ILE A 78 -2.35 7.56 -8.51
C ILE A 78 -2.24 7.75 -6.99
N ARG A 79 -2.79 6.84 -6.19
CA ARG A 79 -2.66 6.87 -4.72
C ARG A 79 -1.20 6.79 -4.28
N GLY A 80 -0.45 5.84 -4.81
CA GLY A 80 0.98 5.71 -4.51
C GLY A 80 1.79 6.94 -4.92
N TRP A 81 1.41 7.60 -6.01
CA TRP A 81 2.04 8.85 -6.45
C TRP A 81 1.65 10.06 -5.58
N LEU A 82 0.38 10.15 -5.17
CA LEU A 82 -0.11 11.15 -4.22
C LEU A 82 0.58 11.02 -2.85
N ASP A 83 0.73 9.80 -2.34
CA ASP A 83 1.42 9.54 -1.07
C ASP A 83 2.92 9.85 -1.16
N ARG A 84 3.56 9.61 -2.31
CA ARG A 84 4.95 10.06 -2.57
C ARG A 84 5.04 11.58 -2.57
N ARG A 85 4.13 12.27 -3.26
CA ARG A 85 4.10 13.74 -3.32
C ARG A 85 3.86 14.37 -1.96
N ARG A 86 2.97 13.82 -1.15
CA ARG A 86 2.76 14.27 0.23
C ARG A 86 4.06 14.16 1.02
N PHE A 87 4.78 13.05 0.91
CA PHE A 87 6.02 12.82 1.63
C PHE A 87 7.16 13.79 1.25
N ASP A 88 7.29 14.13 -0.02
CA ASP A 88 8.37 15.03 -0.50
C ASP A 88 8.05 16.52 -0.29
N SER A 89 6.79 16.88 -0.06
CA SER A 89 6.36 18.28 0.11
C SER A 89 6.31 18.77 1.56
N PHE A 90 6.48 17.89 2.54
CA PHE A 90 6.45 18.31 3.94
C PHE A 90 7.78 18.95 4.33
N ASP A 91 7.73 20.25 4.59
CA ASP A 91 8.74 20.95 5.37
C ASP A 91 8.72 20.34 6.78
N ILE A 92 9.73 19.52 7.10
CA ILE A 92 9.79 18.71 8.35
C ILE A 92 9.59 19.63 9.57
N ASP A 93 10.07 20.86 9.47
CA ASP A 93 10.00 21.90 10.49
C ASP A 93 8.55 22.33 10.84
N GLN A 94 7.59 22.10 9.94
CA GLN A 94 6.18 22.46 10.14
C GLN A 94 5.32 21.29 10.64
N LEU A 95 5.86 20.07 10.71
CA LEU A 95 5.12 18.90 11.14
C LEU A 95 4.80 18.98 12.64
N THR A 96 3.56 18.64 13.00
CA THR A 96 3.22 18.33 14.38
C THR A 96 3.96 17.07 14.83
N TRP A 97 4.11 16.89 16.14
CA TRP A 97 4.82 15.74 16.71
C TRP A 97 4.30 14.39 16.17
N THR A 98 2.98 14.23 16.10
CA THR A 98 2.32 13.02 15.58
C THR A 98 2.54 12.83 14.07
N GLU A 99 2.59 13.92 13.30
CA GLU A 99 2.87 13.86 11.87
C GLU A 99 4.35 13.52 11.60
N PHE A 100 5.27 14.01 12.44
CA PHE A 100 6.69 13.67 12.38
C PHE A 100 6.94 12.18 12.69
N GLU A 101 6.28 11.62 13.72
CA GLU A 101 6.32 10.17 13.97
C GLU A 101 5.75 9.36 12.80
N SER A 102 4.67 9.86 12.19
CA SER A 102 4.06 9.25 11.02
C SER A 102 4.98 9.26 9.81
N TYR A 103 5.70 10.36 9.63
CA TYR A 103 6.71 10.55 8.60
C TYR A 103 7.86 9.55 8.80
N LEU A 104 8.50 9.55 9.97
CA LEU A 104 9.59 8.61 10.27
C LEU A 104 9.18 7.15 10.08
N ALA A 105 7.96 6.78 10.46
CA ALA A 105 7.47 5.42 10.27
C ALA A 105 7.45 5.01 8.79
N GLU A 106 7.00 5.91 7.92
CA GLU A 106 6.90 5.64 6.50
C GLU A 106 8.27 5.69 5.80
N TYR A 107 9.17 6.57 6.26
CA TYR A 107 10.56 6.59 5.81
C TYR A 107 11.24 5.23 6.04
N TYR A 108 11.15 4.68 7.27
CA TYR A 108 11.75 3.40 7.58
C TYR A 108 11.09 2.22 6.85
N ARG A 109 9.77 2.29 6.58
CA ARG A 109 9.10 1.31 5.71
C ARG A 109 9.67 1.33 4.29
N ARG A 110 9.94 2.51 3.74
CA ARG A 110 10.58 2.66 2.42
C ARG A 110 12.02 2.15 2.41
N CYS A 111 12.73 2.20 3.54
CA CYS A 111 14.04 1.59 3.72
C CYS A 111 14.00 0.05 3.88
N GLY A 112 12.81 -0.57 3.86
CA GLY A 112 12.64 -2.02 3.94
C GLY A 112 12.46 -2.56 5.37
N ALA A 113 12.25 -1.69 6.36
CA ALA A 113 11.95 -2.12 7.73
C ALA A 113 10.44 -2.28 7.95
N SER A 114 10.05 -3.32 8.69
CA SER A 114 8.69 -3.44 9.23
C SER A 114 8.57 -2.51 10.44
N VAL A 115 7.63 -1.57 10.41
CA VAL A 115 7.52 -0.53 11.45
C VAL A 115 6.22 -0.66 12.23
N THR A 116 6.37 -0.87 13.54
CA THR A 116 5.27 -0.82 14.51
C THR A 116 5.33 0.51 15.27
N ARG A 117 4.29 1.33 15.18
CA ARG A 117 4.17 2.54 15.99
C ARG A 117 3.72 2.18 17.41
N ARG A 118 4.39 2.73 18.41
CA ARG A 118 3.96 2.63 19.81
C ARG A 118 3.48 3.96 20.41
N GLY A 119 3.55 5.05 19.64
CA GLY A 119 3.08 6.38 20.05
C GLY A 119 1.62 6.40 20.47
N GLY A 120 1.39 6.72 21.75
CA GLY A 120 0.05 6.93 22.30
C GLY A 120 0.00 6.93 23.82
N GLY A 121 0.23 8.09 24.44
CA GLY A 121 -0.21 8.49 25.81
C GLY A 121 0.09 7.58 27.01
N ALA A 122 0.74 6.43 26.81
CA ALA A 122 1.16 5.50 27.84
C ALA A 122 2.58 5.87 28.31
N PRO A 123 2.97 5.54 29.56
CA PRO A 123 4.29 5.79 30.09
C PRO A 123 5.31 4.82 29.46
N ASP A 124 5.48 4.87 28.15
CA ASP A 124 6.24 3.91 27.35
C ASP A 124 7.72 4.32 27.20
N GLY A 125 8.26 5.08 28.15
CA GLY A 125 9.70 5.41 28.21
C GLY A 125 10.24 6.22 27.02
N GLY A 126 9.35 6.81 26.22
CA GLY A 126 9.71 7.60 25.04
C GLY A 126 10.08 6.76 23.81
N VAL A 127 9.47 5.58 23.65
CA VAL A 127 9.61 4.74 22.46
C VAL A 127 8.51 5.07 21.46
N ASP A 128 8.88 5.68 20.32
CA ASP A 128 7.90 6.13 19.33
C ASP A 128 7.71 5.09 18.21
N LEU A 129 8.79 4.44 17.77
CA LEU A 129 8.78 3.43 16.70
C LEU A 129 9.61 2.20 17.07
N VAL A 130 9.10 1.02 16.70
CA VAL A 130 9.86 -0.24 16.71
C VAL A 130 10.03 -0.69 15.27
N LEU A 131 11.28 -0.78 14.85
CA LEU A 131 11.71 -1.26 13.54
C LEU A 131 12.10 -2.73 13.65
N ASP A 132 11.67 -3.54 12.69
CA ASP A 132 12.04 -4.94 12.56
C ASP A 132 12.54 -5.17 11.12
N ASP A 133 13.81 -5.51 10.96
CA ASP A 133 14.42 -5.76 9.65
C ASP A 133 15.51 -6.84 9.72
N ALA A 134 16.23 -7.07 8.62
CA ALA A 134 17.29 -8.07 8.53
C ALA A 134 18.45 -7.86 9.52
N SER A 135 18.61 -6.65 10.07
CA SER A 135 19.60 -6.32 11.09
C SER A 135 19.09 -6.53 12.53
N GLY A 136 17.83 -6.96 12.67
CA GLY A 136 17.18 -7.24 13.95
C GLY A 136 16.26 -6.12 14.41
N ARG A 137 15.69 -6.30 15.60
CA ARG A 137 14.75 -5.34 16.19
C ARG A 137 15.49 -4.11 16.71
N ARG A 138 15.09 -2.93 16.24
CA ARG A 138 15.64 -1.62 16.64
C ARG A 138 14.52 -0.72 17.16
N ILE A 139 14.83 0.05 18.20
CA ILE A 139 13.90 0.98 18.82
C ILE A 139 14.33 2.40 18.43
N VAL A 140 13.39 3.19 17.93
CA VAL A 140 13.63 4.59 17.56
C VAL A 140 12.78 5.49 18.43
N GLN A 141 13.47 6.44 19.07
CA GLN A 141 12.87 7.59 19.74
C GLN A 141 13.01 8.78 18.79
N ALA A 142 11.88 9.36 18.41
CA ALA A 142 11.77 10.54 17.58
C ALA A 142 11.59 11.75 18.49
N LYS A 143 12.51 12.71 18.43
CA LYS A 143 12.30 14.01 19.10
C LYS A 143 12.28 15.14 18.08
N HIS A 144 11.14 15.81 17.95
CA HIS A 144 11.00 16.99 17.09
C HIS A 144 11.20 18.28 17.90
N TRP A 145 12.38 18.88 17.81
CA TRP A 145 12.71 20.11 18.54
C TRP A 145 12.44 21.31 17.62
N LYS A 146 11.51 22.20 18.00
CA LYS A 146 11.23 23.45 17.25
C LYS A 146 12.32 24.51 17.39
N GLU A 147 13.26 24.33 18.30
CA GLU A 147 14.32 25.29 18.63
C GLU A 147 15.69 24.66 18.39
N ARG A 148 16.59 25.37 17.67
CA ARG A 148 17.93 24.86 17.28
C ARG A 148 18.86 24.55 18.45
N ARG A 149 18.49 24.87 19.69
CA ARG A 149 19.29 24.62 20.90
C ARG A 149 18.76 23.41 21.65
N VAL A 150 19.28 22.24 21.29
CA VAL A 150 19.15 21.03 22.10
C VAL A 150 20.18 21.14 23.23
N GLY A 151 19.74 21.44 24.44
CA GLY A 151 20.61 21.44 25.62
C GLY A 151 21.14 20.03 25.86
N VAL A 152 22.41 19.79 25.53
CA VAL A 152 23.08 18.52 25.81
C VAL A 152 23.47 18.52 27.28
N VAL A 153 22.76 17.78 28.12
CA VAL A 153 23.31 17.41 29.43
C VAL A 153 24.38 16.38 29.15
N ALA A 154 25.64 16.76 29.31
CA ALA A 154 26.77 15.85 29.21
C ALA A 154 26.59 14.74 30.26
N VAL A 155 26.41 13.50 29.79
CA VAL A 155 26.49 12.31 30.63
C VAL A 155 27.97 12.09 30.93
N ARG A 156 28.35 12.22 32.21
CA ARG A 156 29.68 11.90 32.73
C ARG A 156 29.76 10.43 33.13
#